data_AF-A0A9W8L4R0-F1
#
_entry.id   AF-A0A9W8L4R0-F1
#
_cell.length_a   1.000
_cell.length_b   1.000
_cell.length_c   1.000
_cell.angle_alpha   90.00
_cell.angle_beta   90.00
_cell.angle_gamma   90.00
#
_symmetry.space_group_name_H-M   'P 1'
#
loop_
_entity.id
_entity.type
_entity.pdbx_description
1 polymer ?
#
loop_
_entity_poly.entity_id
_entity_poly.type
_entity_poly.pdbx_seq_one_letter_code
_entity_poly.pdbx_strand_id
1 'polypeptide(L)'
;MRASLVSAAILGLASQAASIDPLVIKGSKWFNSKTGAQFFVKGVDYQPDITSTSTVRDPLADTAGCMRDLPFLKDLGVNAIRVYQTEPFGNHDKCMSMLSDAGIYVMLDLSTPTETINRDSPAYDVDLLGYYQRKVDTFAKYDNVFAFLAGNEVTNAYNNTGASAYVKAALRDVKSYIKSKHLTIPVGYATNDDADIRWQLQTYFDCGSISDRADFYGINLYEWCGPAATFESSGYANVVKNFTNWDVPVLLTEYGCNAIKPRTFPEIAAIYGSNMTSSFSGGFVYEYVEEPNEYGLVKVSGSTGTKTADYDYFKKALAAVNPSGVSMSSYTPSGKQQSCPSVSASNNWIASSSLPPSPSNATCSCMMNTLTCVSKQSSMPTSAGDLAKFGQSVSSIFGIVCGTVDCGAVSGNATTGKYGKYSFCDPLQRVSWVMTEWYNDQRNVDGACDFDGFAKVVSVKSTDDSSCSDQKDDPQSSKGPSSDKGDSSSSSSSAAKILGGAPSMAALSVSVVLAMLTSTLL
;
A
#
# COMPACT_ATOMS: atom_id res chain seq x y z
N MET A 1 -56.58 -3.37 -53.77
CA MET A 1 -55.21 -3.55 -53.24
C MET A 1 -55.10 -2.75 -51.96
N ARG A 2 -55.06 -3.41 -50.80
CA ARG A 2 -54.83 -2.78 -49.50
C ARG A 2 -53.37 -3.04 -49.13
N ALA A 3 -52.54 -2.00 -49.10
CA ALA A 3 -51.15 -2.11 -48.69
C ALA A 3 -51.09 -2.03 -47.15
N SER A 4 -50.69 -3.12 -46.51
CA SER A 4 -50.37 -3.16 -45.08
C SER A 4 -48.97 -2.60 -44.86
N LEU A 5 -48.87 -1.51 -44.09
CA LEU A 5 -47.61 -1.04 -43.52
C LEU A 5 -47.40 -1.75 -42.18
N VAL A 6 -46.46 -2.68 -42.14
CA VAL A 6 -45.96 -3.29 -40.90
C VAL A 6 -44.82 -2.40 -40.40
N SER A 7 -45.08 -1.62 -39.34
CA SER A 7 -44.03 -0.94 -38.58
C SER A 7 -43.32 -1.97 -37.70
N ALA A 8 -42.10 -2.34 -38.08
CA ALA A 8 -41.20 -3.10 -37.22
C ALA A 8 -40.61 -2.15 -36.16
N ALA A 9 -41.07 -2.28 -34.92
CA ALA A 9 -40.43 -1.64 -33.77
C ALA A 9 -39.15 -2.41 -33.44
N ILE A 10 -38.00 -1.84 -33.79
CA ILE A 10 -36.69 -2.33 -33.35
C ILE A 10 -36.53 -1.88 -31.89
N LEU A 11 -36.82 -2.79 -30.95
CA LEU A 11 -36.38 -2.66 -29.56
C LEU A 11 -34.86 -2.82 -29.54
N GLY A 12 -34.16 -1.69 -29.64
CA GLY A 12 -32.75 -1.61 -29.29
C GLY A 12 -32.61 -1.85 -27.79
N LEU A 13 -32.38 -3.10 -27.39
CA LEU A 13 -31.75 -3.40 -26.10
C LEU A 13 -30.34 -2.84 -26.18
N ALA A 14 -30.19 -1.58 -25.78
CA ALA A 14 -28.90 -1.08 -25.34
C ALA A 14 -28.48 -1.99 -24.17
N SER A 15 -27.57 -2.92 -24.43
CA SER A 15 -26.81 -3.59 -23.39
C SER A 15 -26.04 -2.49 -22.67
N GLN A 16 -26.67 -1.93 -21.64
CA GLN A 16 -25.91 -1.22 -20.62
C GLN A 16 -24.95 -2.27 -20.10
N ALA A 17 -23.66 -2.12 -20.40
CA ALA A 17 -22.62 -2.90 -19.75
C ALA A 17 -22.87 -2.73 -18.26
N ALA A 18 -23.38 -3.78 -17.60
CA ALA A 18 -23.62 -3.73 -16.18
C ALA A 18 -22.23 -3.63 -15.56
N SER A 19 -21.92 -2.48 -14.94
CA SER A 19 -20.68 -2.38 -14.17
C SER A 19 -20.67 -3.48 -13.13
N ILE A 20 -19.51 -4.12 -12.97
CA ILE A 20 -19.28 -5.12 -11.94
C ILE A 20 -19.72 -4.56 -10.59
N ASP A 21 -20.47 -5.33 -9.83
CA ASP A 21 -21.04 -4.84 -8.58
C ASP A 21 -19.93 -4.60 -7.55
N PRO A 22 -19.85 -3.43 -6.90
CA PRO A 22 -18.89 -3.24 -5.82
C PRO A 22 -19.05 -4.29 -4.72
N LEU A 23 -17.94 -4.64 -4.07
CA LEU A 23 -17.95 -5.51 -2.89
C LEU A 23 -18.02 -4.67 -1.61
N VAL A 24 -18.67 -5.22 -0.59
CA VAL A 24 -18.78 -4.61 0.74
C VAL A 24 -18.48 -5.63 1.83
N ILE A 25 -18.02 -5.14 2.97
CA ILE A 25 -17.74 -5.95 4.16
C ILE A 25 -18.91 -5.85 5.14
N LYS A 26 -19.32 -6.99 5.69
CA LYS A 26 -20.18 -7.08 6.87
C LYS A 26 -19.58 -8.14 7.80
N GLY A 27 -19.18 -7.74 9.01
CA GLY A 27 -18.44 -8.62 9.92
C GLY A 27 -17.18 -9.17 9.25
N SER A 28 -16.93 -10.47 9.42
CA SER A 28 -15.74 -11.14 8.86
C SER A 28 -15.91 -11.66 7.43
N LYS A 29 -16.87 -11.13 6.65
CA LYS A 29 -17.19 -11.63 5.31
C LYS A 29 -17.39 -10.52 4.29
N TRP A 30 -16.99 -10.82 3.05
CA TRP A 30 -17.23 -10.01 1.87
C TRP A 30 -18.52 -10.41 1.18
N PHE A 31 -19.20 -9.44 0.60
CA PHE A 31 -20.45 -9.64 -0.11
C PHE A 31 -20.53 -8.75 -1.35
N ASN A 32 -21.16 -9.26 -2.40
CA ASN A 32 -21.58 -8.43 -3.52
C ASN A 32 -22.69 -7.46 -3.03
N SER A 33 -22.50 -6.16 -3.29
CA SER A 33 -23.37 -5.10 -2.78
C SER A 33 -24.81 -5.14 -3.31
N LYS A 34 -25.05 -5.69 -4.51
CA LYS A 34 -26.38 -5.75 -5.14
C LYS A 34 -27.08 -7.08 -4.89
N THR A 35 -26.38 -8.19 -5.05
CA THR A 35 -26.96 -9.54 -4.89
C THR A 35 -26.98 -10.01 -3.44
N GLY A 36 -26.11 -9.46 -2.59
CA GLY A 36 -25.94 -9.90 -1.20
C GLY A 36 -25.29 -11.28 -1.07
N ALA A 37 -24.81 -11.89 -2.16
CA ALA A 37 -24.10 -13.16 -2.11
C ALA A 37 -22.71 -12.97 -1.48
N GLN A 38 -22.31 -13.88 -0.58
CA GLN A 38 -20.95 -13.89 -0.06
C GLN A 38 -19.94 -14.06 -1.21
N PHE A 39 -18.91 -13.23 -1.21
CA PHE A 39 -17.82 -13.29 -2.16
C PHE A 39 -16.63 -14.04 -1.56
N PHE A 40 -16.07 -14.97 -2.33
CA PHE A 40 -14.80 -15.64 -2.03
C PHE A 40 -13.81 -15.29 -3.14
N VAL A 41 -12.66 -14.76 -2.76
CA VAL A 41 -11.55 -14.45 -3.65
C VAL A 41 -11.00 -15.76 -4.20
N LYS A 42 -11.05 -15.93 -5.52
CA LYS A 42 -10.34 -16.92 -6.31
C LYS A 42 -9.30 -16.19 -7.14
N GLY A 43 -8.17 -15.87 -6.51
CA GLY A 43 -7.25 -14.86 -7.00
C GLY A 43 -5.92 -15.41 -7.53
N VAL A 44 -5.20 -14.55 -8.25
CA VAL A 44 -3.80 -14.72 -8.61
C VAL A 44 -3.04 -13.40 -8.43
N ASP A 45 -1.81 -13.48 -7.96
CA ASP A 45 -0.91 -12.34 -7.89
C ASP A 45 -0.42 -11.95 -9.30
N TYR A 46 -0.71 -10.72 -9.73
CA TYR A 46 -0.50 -10.25 -11.10
C TYR A 46 0.47 -9.06 -11.13
N GLN A 47 1.76 -9.36 -11.00
CA GLN A 47 2.83 -8.37 -11.04
C GLN A 47 4.01 -8.90 -11.84
N PRO A 48 4.29 -8.37 -13.04
CA PRO A 48 5.50 -8.70 -13.75
C PRO A 48 6.72 -8.00 -13.12
N ASP A 49 7.85 -8.69 -13.16
CA ASP A 49 9.18 -8.22 -12.75
C ASP A 49 9.24 -7.83 -11.26
N ILE A 50 8.61 -8.62 -10.39
CA ILE A 50 8.55 -8.34 -8.95
C ILE A 50 9.94 -8.40 -8.29
N THR A 51 10.88 -9.13 -8.91
CA THR A 51 12.29 -9.19 -8.49
C THR A 51 13.08 -7.90 -8.78
N SER A 52 12.58 -7.01 -9.64
CA SER A 52 13.19 -5.70 -9.87
C SER A 52 12.80 -4.70 -8.78
N THR A 53 13.75 -4.36 -7.90
CA THR A 53 13.52 -3.47 -6.77
C THR A 53 13.75 -1.98 -7.08
N SER A 54 14.26 -1.66 -8.27
CA SER A 54 14.66 -0.29 -8.64
C SER A 54 13.74 0.38 -9.65
N THR A 55 12.81 -0.36 -10.26
CA THR A 55 11.90 0.16 -11.28
C THR A 55 10.48 -0.27 -10.98
N VAL A 56 9.60 0.69 -10.74
CA VAL A 56 8.16 0.43 -10.60
C VAL A 56 7.61 -0.03 -11.95
N ARG A 57 6.94 -1.18 -11.96
CA ARG A 57 6.28 -1.73 -13.15
C ARG A 57 4.79 -1.80 -12.89
N ASP A 58 4.02 -0.96 -13.59
CA ASP A 58 2.57 -0.93 -13.46
C ASP A 58 1.93 -1.80 -14.56
N PRO A 59 1.47 -3.03 -14.25
CA PRO A 59 0.85 -3.89 -15.25
C PRO A 59 -0.52 -3.38 -15.68
N LEU A 60 -1.19 -2.56 -14.86
CA LEU A 60 -2.52 -2.03 -15.17
C LEU A 60 -2.47 -0.84 -16.14
N ALA A 61 -1.29 -0.21 -16.28
CA ALA A 61 -1.01 0.79 -17.31
C ALA A 61 -0.52 0.16 -18.64
N ASP A 62 -0.11 -1.12 -18.63
CA ASP A 62 0.27 -1.87 -19.85
C ASP A 62 -0.94 -2.51 -20.52
N THR A 63 -1.61 -1.74 -21.38
CA THR A 63 -2.79 -2.23 -22.12
C THR A 63 -2.47 -3.48 -22.96
N ALA A 64 -1.28 -3.58 -23.56
CA ALA A 64 -0.92 -4.72 -24.40
C ALA A 64 -0.69 -5.98 -23.55
N GLY A 65 -0.03 -5.84 -22.40
CA GLY A 65 0.12 -6.89 -21.39
C GLY A 65 -1.23 -7.38 -20.89
N CYS A 66 -2.12 -6.48 -20.45
CA CYS A 66 -3.46 -6.86 -20.00
C CYS A 66 -4.26 -7.59 -21.08
N MET A 67 -4.21 -7.14 -22.34
CA MET A 67 -4.89 -7.81 -23.46
C MET A 67 -4.34 -9.21 -23.73
N ARG A 68 -3.02 -9.39 -23.64
CA ARG A 68 -2.35 -10.70 -23.78
C ARG A 68 -2.76 -11.66 -22.67
N ASP A 69 -2.87 -11.16 -21.44
CA ASP A 69 -3.00 -11.99 -20.24
C ASP A 69 -4.46 -12.31 -19.88
N LEU A 70 -5.42 -11.44 -20.24
CA LEU A 70 -6.83 -11.64 -19.92
C LEU A 70 -7.41 -13.00 -20.37
N PRO A 71 -7.09 -13.54 -21.57
CA PRO A 71 -7.54 -14.88 -21.95
C PRO A 71 -7.07 -15.98 -20.99
N PHE A 72 -5.87 -15.86 -20.44
CA PHE A 72 -5.35 -16.81 -19.45
C PHE A 72 -6.07 -16.67 -18.12
N LEU A 73 -6.26 -15.45 -17.61
CA LEU A 73 -7.01 -15.21 -16.38
C LEU A 73 -8.44 -15.78 -16.45
N LYS A 74 -9.12 -15.55 -17.58
CA LYS A 74 -10.46 -16.12 -17.83
C LYS A 74 -10.45 -17.64 -17.90
N ASP A 75 -9.44 -18.22 -18.55
CA ASP A 75 -9.30 -19.67 -18.68
C ASP A 75 -8.92 -20.36 -17.35
N LEU A 76 -8.19 -19.69 -16.47
CA LEU A 76 -7.93 -20.13 -15.10
C LEU A 76 -9.20 -20.13 -14.24
N GLY A 77 -10.17 -19.26 -14.54
CA GLY A 77 -11.39 -19.08 -13.77
C GLY A 77 -11.21 -18.25 -12.50
N VAL A 78 -10.20 -17.38 -12.46
CA VAL A 78 -10.00 -16.43 -11.36
C VAL A 78 -11.04 -15.31 -11.42
N ASN A 79 -11.40 -14.79 -10.26
CA ASN A 79 -12.34 -13.65 -10.12
C ASN A 79 -11.66 -12.41 -9.50
N ALA A 80 -10.37 -12.49 -9.19
CA ALA A 80 -9.62 -11.38 -8.62
C ALA A 80 -8.14 -11.45 -9.01
N ILE A 81 -7.49 -10.29 -9.03
CA ILE A 81 -6.04 -10.16 -9.08
C ILE A 81 -5.56 -9.27 -7.93
N ARG A 82 -4.35 -9.53 -7.44
CA ARG A 82 -3.61 -8.60 -6.58
C ARG A 82 -2.49 -7.97 -7.39
N VAL A 83 -2.31 -6.66 -7.27
CA VAL A 83 -1.23 -5.92 -7.93
C VAL A 83 -0.45 -5.15 -6.89
N TYR A 84 0.86 -5.43 -6.81
CA TYR A 84 1.75 -4.88 -5.78
C TYR A 84 2.22 -3.47 -6.13
N GLN A 85 2.38 -3.18 -7.41
CA GLN A 85 3.02 -1.96 -7.87
C GLN A 85 2.15 -1.30 -8.95
N THR A 86 1.67 -0.10 -8.64
CA THR A 86 0.93 0.76 -9.56
C THR A 86 1.33 2.21 -9.33
N GLU A 87 1.31 3.00 -10.40
CA GLU A 87 1.62 4.42 -10.37
C GLU A 87 0.34 5.26 -10.56
N PRO A 88 0.11 6.32 -9.77
CA PRO A 88 -1.10 7.12 -9.87
C PRO A 88 -1.16 7.98 -11.14
N PHE A 89 -0.08 8.07 -11.92
CA PHE A 89 0.05 8.93 -13.10
C PHE A 89 -0.20 8.21 -14.44
N GLY A 90 -0.30 6.87 -14.43
CA GLY A 90 -0.60 6.07 -15.61
C GLY A 90 -2.06 6.18 -16.06
N ASN A 91 -2.37 5.73 -17.28
CA ASN A 91 -3.75 5.51 -17.71
C ASN A 91 -4.10 4.01 -17.58
N HIS A 92 -5.00 3.70 -16.66
CA HIS A 92 -5.44 2.33 -16.39
C HIS A 92 -6.82 2.00 -16.97
N ASP A 93 -7.51 2.97 -17.59
CA ASP A 93 -8.93 2.85 -17.96
C ASP A 93 -9.20 1.61 -18.82
N LYS A 94 -8.32 1.35 -19.80
CA LYS A 94 -8.50 0.23 -20.73
C LYS A 94 -8.31 -1.12 -20.05
N CYS A 95 -7.28 -1.29 -19.23
CA CYS A 95 -7.04 -2.55 -18.51
C CYS A 95 -8.14 -2.80 -17.46
N MET A 96 -8.48 -1.79 -16.67
CA MET A 96 -9.50 -1.90 -15.62
C MET A 96 -10.88 -2.22 -16.19
N SER A 97 -11.26 -1.60 -17.33
CA SER A 97 -12.49 -1.94 -18.05
C SER A 97 -12.50 -3.39 -18.53
N MET A 98 -11.40 -3.88 -19.12
CA MET A 98 -11.33 -5.27 -19.59
C MET A 98 -11.42 -6.29 -18.44
N LEU A 99 -10.80 -6.00 -17.29
CA LEU A 99 -10.90 -6.84 -16.10
C LEU A 99 -12.33 -6.83 -15.54
N SER A 100 -12.95 -5.65 -15.43
CA SER A 100 -14.34 -5.48 -15.01
C SER A 100 -15.30 -6.25 -15.91
N ASP A 101 -15.17 -6.12 -17.24
CA ASP A 101 -16.00 -6.84 -18.23
C ASP A 101 -15.84 -8.36 -18.14
N ALA A 102 -14.71 -8.84 -17.61
CA ALA A 102 -14.44 -10.24 -17.35
C ALA A 102 -14.88 -10.70 -15.94
N GLY A 103 -15.41 -9.80 -15.11
CA GLY A 103 -15.80 -10.10 -13.72
C GLY A 103 -14.61 -10.25 -12.76
N ILE A 104 -13.48 -9.62 -13.06
CA ILE A 104 -12.24 -9.71 -12.28
C ILE A 104 -12.07 -8.44 -11.43
N TYR A 105 -12.06 -8.64 -10.10
CA TYR A 105 -11.76 -7.61 -9.11
C TYR A 105 -10.25 -7.38 -8.95
N VAL A 106 -9.87 -6.22 -8.43
CA VAL A 106 -8.47 -5.82 -8.24
C VAL A 106 -8.26 -5.38 -6.79
N MET A 107 -7.31 -6.03 -6.12
CA MET A 107 -6.74 -5.59 -4.86
C MET A 107 -5.41 -4.91 -5.14
N LEU A 108 -5.19 -3.73 -4.55
CA LEU A 108 -4.01 -2.92 -4.82
C LEU A 108 -3.21 -2.68 -3.55
N ASP A 109 -1.91 -2.97 -3.58
CA ASP A 109 -1.00 -2.41 -2.60
C ASP A 109 -0.84 -0.90 -2.87
N LEU A 110 -0.95 -0.09 -1.83
CA LEU A 110 -0.72 1.36 -1.92
C LEU A 110 0.77 1.68 -2.02
N SER A 111 1.61 0.88 -1.36
CA SER A 111 3.06 1.00 -1.44
C SER A 111 3.61 0.67 -2.82
N THR A 112 4.83 1.13 -3.08
CA THR A 112 5.74 0.61 -4.12
C THR A 112 7.10 0.32 -3.45
N PRO A 113 8.09 -0.26 -4.15
CA PRO A 113 9.44 -0.43 -3.59
C PRO A 113 10.08 0.88 -3.12
N THR A 114 9.67 2.03 -3.68
CA THR A 114 10.21 3.35 -3.31
C THR A 114 9.29 4.15 -2.39
N GLU A 115 7.97 3.94 -2.47
CA GLU A 115 6.96 4.64 -1.66
C GLU A 115 6.40 3.69 -0.60
N THR A 116 7.16 3.48 0.48
CA THR A 116 6.78 2.52 1.52
C THR A 116 7.32 2.90 2.89
N ILE A 117 6.72 2.32 3.93
CA ILE A 117 7.26 2.38 5.28
C ILE A 117 8.48 1.46 5.32
N ASN A 118 9.67 2.04 5.47
CA ASN A 118 10.90 1.27 5.63
C ASN A 118 10.90 0.57 7.00
N ARG A 119 10.95 -0.76 7.03
CA ARG A 119 10.89 -1.55 8.27
C ARG A 119 12.06 -1.29 9.24
N ASP A 120 13.23 -0.96 8.71
CA ASP A 120 14.46 -0.77 9.51
C ASP A 120 14.56 0.66 10.08
N SER A 121 13.90 1.62 9.43
CA SER A 121 13.82 3.00 9.88
C SER A 121 12.41 3.55 9.56
N PRO A 122 11.39 3.11 10.32
CA PRO A 122 10.01 3.37 9.94
C PRO A 122 9.65 4.83 10.12
N ALA A 123 9.13 5.41 9.05
CA ALA A 123 8.59 6.75 9.00
C ALA A 123 7.25 6.72 8.27
N TYR A 124 6.37 7.65 8.65
CA TYR A 124 5.12 7.91 7.98
C TYR A 124 4.92 9.42 7.95
N ASP A 125 5.13 10.00 6.78
CA ASP A 125 5.23 11.44 6.58
C ASP A 125 4.21 11.96 5.56
N VAL A 126 4.26 13.28 5.35
CA VAL A 126 3.36 13.99 4.42
C VAL A 126 3.50 13.52 2.98
N ASP A 127 4.70 13.12 2.56
CA ASP A 127 4.96 12.66 1.20
C ASP A 127 4.32 11.29 0.96
N LEU A 128 4.51 10.35 1.89
CA LEU A 128 3.95 9.00 1.80
C LEU A 128 2.42 9.02 1.89
N LEU A 129 1.83 9.80 2.81
CA LEU A 129 0.38 9.99 2.85
C LEU A 129 -0.12 10.59 1.52
N GLY A 130 0.54 11.64 1.02
CA GLY A 130 0.17 12.26 -0.25
C GLY A 130 0.24 11.29 -1.43
N TYR A 131 1.21 10.38 -1.45
CA TYR A 131 1.31 9.33 -2.47
C TYR A 131 0.14 8.34 -2.38
N TYR A 132 -0.18 7.86 -1.18
CA TYR A 132 -1.32 6.94 -0.98
C TYR A 132 -2.65 7.59 -1.35
N GLN A 133 -2.86 8.86 -1.00
CA GLN A 133 -4.04 9.63 -1.38
C GLN A 133 -4.19 9.75 -2.91
N ARG A 134 -3.10 10.01 -3.63
CA ARG A 134 -3.11 10.04 -5.11
C ARG A 134 -3.48 8.69 -5.71
N LYS A 135 -2.96 7.58 -5.17
CA LYS A 135 -3.36 6.24 -5.63
C LYS A 135 -4.83 5.96 -5.36
N VAL A 136 -5.35 6.36 -4.19
CA VAL A 136 -6.79 6.29 -3.91
C VAL A 136 -7.58 7.08 -4.95
N ASP A 137 -7.23 8.35 -5.22
CA ASP A 137 -7.94 9.18 -6.20
C ASP A 137 -7.90 8.56 -7.62
N THR A 138 -6.77 7.97 -8.02
CA THR A 138 -6.61 7.34 -9.34
C THR A 138 -7.45 6.07 -9.49
N PHE A 139 -7.49 5.22 -8.46
CA PHE A 139 -8.06 3.87 -8.57
C PHE A 139 -9.48 3.73 -8.01
N ALA A 140 -9.90 4.58 -7.07
CA ALA A 140 -11.23 4.44 -6.45
C ALA A 140 -12.40 4.74 -7.39
N LYS A 141 -12.13 5.27 -8.60
CA LYS A 141 -13.14 5.46 -9.64
C LYS A 141 -13.54 4.16 -10.38
N TYR A 142 -12.81 3.06 -10.19
CA TYR A 142 -13.09 1.78 -10.84
C TYR A 142 -13.88 0.84 -9.91
N ASP A 143 -15.08 0.42 -10.32
CA ASP A 143 -15.96 -0.43 -9.52
C ASP A 143 -15.37 -1.81 -9.16
N ASN A 144 -14.40 -2.30 -9.95
CA ASN A 144 -13.69 -3.54 -9.66
C ASN A 144 -12.51 -3.38 -8.68
N VAL A 145 -12.17 -2.17 -8.22
CA VAL A 145 -11.20 -2.01 -7.12
C VAL A 145 -11.93 -2.25 -5.81
N PHE A 146 -11.70 -3.41 -5.21
CA PHE A 146 -12.46 -3.84 -4.03
C PHE A 146 -11.71 -3.64 -2.71
N ALA A 147 -10.39 -3.43 -2.77
CA ALA A 147 -9.54 -3.37 -1.58
C ALA A 147 -8.21 -2.65 -1.84
N PHE A 148 -7.73 -1.92 -0.83
CA PHE A 148 -6.36 -1.43 -0.76
C PHE A 148 -5.59 -2.10 0.38
N LEU A 149 -4.28 -2.30 0.21
CA LEU A 149 -3.36 -2.70 1.27
C LEU A 149 -2.45 -1.53 1.63
N ALA A 150 -2.45 -1.13 2.91
CA ALA A 150 -1.62 -0.03 3.42
C ALA A 150 -0.19 -0.47 3.76
N GLY A 151 0.10 -1.76 3.66
CA GLY A 151 1.42 -2.33 3.88
C GLY A 151 1.42 -3.83 3.59
N ASN A 152 2.58 -4.33 3.18
CA ASN A 152 2.83 -5.74 2.90
C ASN A 152 4.14 -6.14 3.61
N GLU A 153 4.02 -7.02 4.61
CA GLU A 153 5.15 -7.56 5.39
C GLU A 153 6.13 -6.48 5.86
N VAL A 154 5.62 -5.33 6.30
CA VAL A 154 6.47 -4.23 6.76
C VAL A 154 7.23 -4.71 8.00
N THR A 155 6.49 -5.05 9.05
CA THR A 155 7.04 -5.92 10.10
C THR A 155 7.07 -7.34 9.56
N ASN A 156 8.25 -7.95 9.57
CA ASN A 156 8.45 -9.33 9.12
C ASN A 156 9.33 -10.15 10.07
N ALA A 157 9.88 -9.56 11.12
CA ALA A 157 10.67 -10.24 12.15
C ALA A 157 10.52 -9.56 13.52
N TYR A 158 10.90 -10.27 14.59
CA TYR A 158 10.79 -9.76 15.97
C TYR A 158 11.50 -8.42 16.21
N ASN A 159 12.57 -8.14 15.49
CA ASN A 159 13.42 -6.97 15.67
C ASN A 159 12.87 -5.68 15.00
N ASN A 160 11.80 -5.77 14.20
CA ASN A 160 11.21 -4.63 13.49
C ASN A 160 9.70 -4.45 13.74
N THR A 161 9.17 -5.01 14.83
CA THR A 161 7.73 -4.90 15.16
C THR A 161 7.25 -3.47 15.37
N GLY A 162 8.13 -2.54 15.76
CA GLY A 162 7.81 -1.13 15.89
C GLY A 162 7.28 -0.46 14.61
N ALA A 163 7.64 -1.00 13.43
CA ALA A 163 7.14 -0.49 12.15
C ALA A 163 5.61 -0.63 12.01
N SER A 164 5.00 -1.61 12.68
CA SER A 164 3.55 -1.82 12.68
C SER A 164 2.75 -0.61 13.16
N ALA A 165 3.30 0.21 14.07
CA ALA A 165 2.62 1.43 14.54
C ALA A 165 2.45 2.47 13.42
N TYR A 166 3.44 2.56 12.52
CA TYR A 166 3.38 3.45 11.35
C TYR A 166 2.40 2.92 10.30
N VAL A 167 2.34 1.60 10.10
CA VAL A 167 1.35 0.99 9.20
C VAL A 167 -0.08 1.23 9.71
N LYS A 168 -0.33 1.10 11.02
CA LYS A 168 -1.64 1.43 11.59
C LYS A 168 -2.01 2.91 11.47
N ALA A 169 -1.05 3.83 11.55
CA ALA A 169 -1.29 5.24 11.23
C ALA A 169 -1.67 5.43 9.76
N ALA A 170 -0.98 4.75 8.84
CA ALA A 170 -1.33 4.76 7.42
C ALA A 170 -2.74 4.20 7.16
N LEU A 171 -3.12 3.10 7.82
CA LEU A 171 -4.49 2.56 7.77
C LEU A 171 -5.52 3.61 8.19
N ARG A 172 -5.33 4.22 9.37
CA ARG A 172 -6.20 5.27 9.91
C ARG A 172 -6.41 6.41 8.92
N ASP A 173 -5.31 6.94 8.38
CA ASP A 173 -5.35 8.16 7.59
C ASP A 173 -5.83 7.93 6.16
N VAL A 174 -5.46 6.80 5.53
CA VAL A 174 -6.00 6.43 4.21
C VAL A 174 -7.51 6.16 4.32
N LYS A 175 -7.97 5.44 5.34
CA LYS A 175 -9.40 5.20 5.57
C LYS A 175 -10.16 6.51 5.79
N SER A 176 -9.57 7.42 6.57
CA SER A 176 -10.12 8.77 6.77
C SER A 176 -10.25 9.53 5.46
N TYR A 177 -9.22 9.47 4.59
CA TYR A 177 -9.23 10.09 3.28
C TYR A 177 -10.31 9.51 2.36
N ILE A 178 -10.38 8.18 2.23
CA ILE A 178 -11.44 7.49 1.46
C ILE A 178 -12.83 7.91 1.93
N LYS A 179 -13.04 7.96 3.25
CA LYS A 179 -14.31 8.41 3.84
C LYS A 179 -14.62 9.88 3.52
N SER A 180 -13.61 10.75 3.49
CA SER A 180 -13.78 12.17 3.11
C SER A 180 -14.26 12.36 1.66
N LYS A 181 -14.01 11.35 0.81
CA LYS A 181 -14.49 11.28 -0.58
C LYS A 181 -15.85 10.58 -0.71
N HIS A 182 -16.51 10.25 0.41
CA HIS A 182 -17.75 9.47 0.46
C HIS A 182 -17.65 8.07 -0.15
N LEU A 183 -16.45 7.48 -0.13
CA LEU A 183 -16.17 6.13 -0.60
C LEU A 183 -16.10 5.15 0.58
N THR A 184 -16.21 3.85 0.28
CA THR A 184 -16.20 2.78 1.29
C THR A 184 -15.26 1.63 0.93
N ILE A 185 -14.28 1.87 0.04
CA ILE A 185 -13.29 0.85 -0.32
C ILE A 185 -12.45 0.54 0.92
N PRO A 186 -12.44 -0.71 1.41
CA PRO A 186 -11.73 -1.07 2.63
C PRO A 186 -10.21 -1.06 2.45
N VAL A 187 -9.51 -0.79 3.55
CA VAL A 187 -8.05 -0.78 3.60
C VAL A 187 -7.55 -1.81 4.62
N GLY A 188 -6.72 -2.73 4.17
CA GLY A 188 -6.20 -3.84 4.96
C GLY A 188 -4.67 -3.84 5.06
N TYR A 189 -4.16 -4.93 5.63
CA TYR A 189 -2.73 -5.20 5.77
C TYR A 189 -2.43 -6.64 5.35
N ALA A 190 -1.31 -6.87 4.66
CA ALA A 190 -0.80 -8.18 4.32
C ALA A 190 0.42 -8.51 5.17
N THR A 191 0.40 -9.66 5.85
CA THR A 191 1.47 -10.10 6.74
C THR A 191 2.23 -11.30 6.18
N ASN A 192 3.48 -11.48 6.64
CA ASN A 192 4.17 -12.76 6.54
C ASN A 192 3.70 -13.72 7.67
N ASP A 193 4.24 -14.94 7.66
CA ASP A 193 3.88 -16.01 8.59
C ASP A 193 5.01 -16.36 9.59
N ASP A 194 5.73 -15.34 10.07
CA ASP A 194 6.82 -15.54 11.04
C ASP A 194 6.27 -16.07 12.38
N ALA A 195 6.87 -17.16 12.90
CA ALA A 195 6.41 -17.86 14.09
C ALA A 195 6.47 -17.01 15.37
N ASP A 196 7.41 -16.07 15.46
CA ASP A 196 7.65 -15.30 16.68
C ASP A 196 6.69 -14.12 16.86
N ILE A 197 6.06 -13.66 15.77
CA ILE A 197 5.28 -12.41 15.74
C ILE A 197 3.90 -12.52 15.10
N ARG A 198 3.57 -13.59 14.37
CA ARG A 198 2.31 -13.67 13.60
C ARG A 198 1.05 -13.43 14.44
N TRP A 199 1.01 -13.88 15.70
CA TRP A 199 -0.15 -13.71 16.57
C TRP A 199 -0.24 -12.32 17.19
N GLN A 200 0.91 -11.68 17.41
CA GLN A 200 0.99 -10.30 17.85
C GLN A 200 0.57 -9.37 16.71
N LEU A 201 1.05 -9.61 15.49
CA LEU A 201 0.61 -8.90 14.28
C LEU A 201 -0.90 -9.05 14.07
N GLN A 202 -1.40 -10.28 14.13
CA GLN A 202 -2.82 -10.57 14.07
C GLN A 202 -3.58 -9.68 15.06
N THR A 203 -3.37 -9.85 16.36
CA THR A 203 -4.13 -9.09 17.37
C THR A 203 -3.92 -7.57 17.28
N TYR A 204 -2.72 -7.10 16.90
CA TYR A 204 -2.42 -5.67 16.81
C TYR A 204 -3.18 -4.95 15.71
N PHE A 205 -3.31 -5.55 14.51
CA PHE A 205 -4.03 -4.93 13.39
C PHE A 205 -5.55 -4.90 13.57
N ASP A 206 -6.07 -5.62 14.57
CA ASP A 206 -7.50 -5.59 14.95
C ASP A 206 -7.77 -4.93 16.31
N CYS A 207 -6.75 -4.51 17.05
CA CYS A 207 -6.96 -3.81 18.30
C CYS A 207 -7.13 -2.28 18.14
N GLY A 208 -7.58 -1.60 19.20
CA GLY A 208 -7.66 -0.13 19.25
C GLY A 208 -8.98 0.42 18.72
N SER A 209 -8.97 1.63 18.15
CA SER A 209 -10.19 2.24 17.59
C SER A 209 -10.53 1.63 16.23
N ILE A 210 -11.81 1.69 15.82
CA ILE A 210 -12.28 1.18 14.52
C ILE A 210 -11.55 1.85 13.34
N SER A 211 -11.16 3.13 13.48
CA SER A 211 -10.40 3.82 12.44
C SER A 211 -9.00 3.28 12.28
N ASP A 212 -8.35 2.83 13.37
CA ASP A 212 -6.96 2.38 13.37
C ASP A 212 -6.80 0.91 12.96
N ARG A 213 -7.90 0.15 12.99
CA ARG A 213 -7.94 -1.27 12.63
C ARG A 213 -7.88 -1.45 11.12
N ALA A 214 -7.30 -2.57 10.69
CA ALA A 214 -7.42 -3.04 9.32
C ALA A 214 -8.88 -3.43 9.03
N ASP A 215 -9.41 -3.05 7.86
CA ASP A 215 -10.76 -3.46 7.44
C ASP A 215 -10.80 -4.92 6.96
N PHE A 216 -9.65 -5.48 6.60
CA PHE A 216 -9.42 -6.90 6.33
C PHE A 216 -7.96 -7.26 6.65
N TYR A 217 -7.69 -8.53 6.94
CA TYR A 217 -6.36 -9.05 7.26
C TYR A 217 -5.91 -10.07 6.23
N GLY A 218 -4.74 -9.86 5.64
CA GLY A 218 -4.11 -10.70 4.63
C GLY A 218 -2.95 -11.49 5.20
N ILE A 219 -2.81 -12.76 4.80
CA ILE A 219 -1.68 -13.62 5.20
C ILE A 219 -1.02 -14.19 3.95
N ASN A 220 0.30 -14.01 3.83
CA ASN A 220 1.13 -14.70 2.86
C ASN A 220 1.52 -16.07 3.45
N LEU A 221 0.78 -17.13 3.09
CA LEU A 221 0.81 -18.41 3.79
C LEU A 221 1.31 -19.56 2.90
N TYR A 222 2.57 -19.93 3.12
CA TYR A 222 3.29 -20.94 2.34
C TYR A 222 3.50 -22.27 3.08
N GLU A 223 2.83 -22.51 4.21
CA GLU A 223 3.08 -23.72 5.02
C GLU A 223 2.66 -25.04 4.34
N TRP A 224 1.73 -25.00 3.36
CA TRP A 224 1.27 -26.21 2.65
C TRP A 224 2.15 -26.50 1.43
N CYS A 225 3.04 -27.49 1.54
CA CYS A 225 3.93 -27.90 0.45
C CYS A 225 3.64 -29.32 -0.04
N GLY A 226 3.23 -29.44 -1.31
CA GLY A 226 3.09 -30.71 -2.02
C GLY A 226 1.85 -31.54 -1.68
N PRO A 227 1.63 -32.65 -2.42
CA PRO A 227 0.38 -33.43 -2.38
C PRO A 227 0.20 -34.28 -1.12
N ALA A 228 1.27 -34.52 -0.35
CA ALA A 228 1.22 -35.37 0.84
C ALA A 228 0.76 -34.61 2.11
N ALA A 229 0.82 -33.29 2.10
CA ALA A 229 0.36 -32.48 3.22
C ALA A 229 -1.18 -32.49 3.31
N THR A 230 -1.69 -32.43 4.53
CA THR A 230 -3.12 -32.30 4.85
C THR A 230 -3.40 -30.97 5.53
N PHE A 231 -4.66 -30.67 5.81
CA PHE A 231 -5.06 -29.49 6.56
C PHE A 231 -4.38 -29.39 7.94
N GLU A 232 -4.18 -30.53 8.59
CA GLU A 232 -3.52 -30.63 9.89
C GLU A 232 -1.99 -30.57 9.74
N SER A 233 -1.42 -31.40 8.86
CA SER A 233 0.05 -31.52 8.76
C SER A 233 0.71 -30.30 8.12
N SER A 234 -0.03 -29.50 7.36
CA SER A 234 0.44 -28.24 6.78
C SER A 234 0.48 -27.09 7.79
N GLY A 235 -0.17 -27.19 8.95
CA GLY A 235 -0.31 -26.07 9.89
C GLY A 235 -1.54 -25.18 9.66
N TYR A 236 -2.25 -25.32 8.53
CA TYR A 236 -3.45 -24.53 8.22
C TYR A 236 -4.54 -24.65 9.31
N ALA A 237 -4.68 -25.82 9.95
CA ALA A 237 -5.57 -26.01 11.09
C ALA A 237 -5.27 -25.06 12.26
N ASN A 238 -3.99 -24.81 12.56
CA ASN A 238 -3.57 -23.89 13.61
C ASN A 238 -3.84 -22.44 13.23
N VAL A 239 -3.59 -22.08 11.97
CA VAL A 239 -3.91 -20.75 11.44
C VAL A 239 -5.40 -20.47 11.56
N VAL A 240 -6.27 -21.36 11.03
CA VAL A 240 -7.73 -21.18 11.08
C VAL A 240 -8.25 -21.04 12.50
N LYS A 241 -7.73 -21.84 13.44
CA LYS A 241 -8.14 -21.80 14.85
C LYS A 241 -8.02 -20.40 15.45
N ASN A 242 -6.97 -19.67 15.11
CA ASN A 242 -6.72 -18.31 15.62
C ASN A 242 -7.68 -17.24 15.03
N PHE A 243 -8.43 -17.55 13.98
CA PHE A 243 -9.40 -16.64 13.35
C PHE A 243 -10.87 -17.03 13.60
N THR A 244 -11.15 -18.01 14.47
CA THR A 244 -12.53 -18.47 14.73
C THR A 244 -13.41 -17.48 15.50
N ASN A 245 -12.83 -16.58 16.30
CA ASN A 245 -13.53 -15.57 17.11
C ASN A 245 -13.13 -14.14 16.72
N TRP A 246 -12.98 -13.91 15.42
CA TRP A 246 -12.41 -12.69 14.84
C TRP A 246 -13.45 -11.98 13.96
N ASP A 247 -13.54 -10.65 14.02
CA ASP A 247 -14.62 -9.85 13.43
C ASP A 247 -14.29 -9.15 12.11
N VAL A 248 -13.04 -9.26 11.63
CA VAL A 248 -12.54 -8.68 10.38
C VAL A 248 -12.36 -9.77 9.31
N PRO A 249 -12.65 -9.54 8.02
CA PRO A 249 -12.43 -10.57 7.00
C PRO A 249 -10.95 -10.94 6.89
N VAL A 250 -10.69 -12.24 6.69
CA VAL A 250 -9.33 -12.76 6.50
C VAL A 250 -9.23 -13.41 5.13
N LEU A 251 -8.12 -13.20 4.43
CA LEU A 251 -7.84 -13.84 3.15
C LEU A 251 -6.36 -14.23 3.05
N LEU A 252 -6.05 -15.24 2.24
CA LEU A 252 -4.66 -15.54 1.91
C LEU A 252 -4.22 -14.58 0.81
N THR A 253 -3.39 -13.60 1.17
CA THR A 253 -2.88 -12.62 0.21
C THR A 253 -1.84 -13.21 -0.72
N GLU A 254 -1.24 -14.33 -0.31
CA GLU A 254 -0.41 -15.22 -1.13
C GLU A 254 -0.55 -16.66 -0.60
N TYR A 255 -0.51 -17.65 -1.49
CA TYR A 255 -0.28 -19.06 -1.16
C TYR A 255 0.33 -19.79 -2.36
N GLY A 256 0.74 -21.05 -2.13
CA GLY A 256 1.20 -21.95 -3.21
C GLY A 256 2.69 -22.24 -3.13
N CYS A 257 3.13 -22.82 -2.01
CA CYS A 257 4.51 -23.27 -1.77
C CYS A 257 5.09 -24.04 -2.97
N ASN A 258 6.27 -23.63 -3.44
CA ASN A 258 6.92 -24.26 -4.58
C ASN A 258 8.08 -25.21 -4.19
N ALA A 259 8.23 -25.58 -2.91
CA ALA A 259 9.28 -26.51 -2.48
C ALA A 259 9.17 -27.90 -3.12
N ILE A 260 7.96 -28.31 -3.55
CA ILE A 260 7.71 -29.54 -4.31
C ILE A 260 7.05 -29.15 -5.63
N LYS A 261 7.68 -29.53 -6.75
CA LYS A 261 7.25 -29.18 -8.12
C LYS A 261 6.96 -30.41 -8.98
N PRO A 262 6.05 -30.32 -9.96
CA PRO A 262 5.11 -29.21 -10.18
C PRO A 262 4.12 -29.08 -9.01
N ARG A 263 3.62 -27.87 -8.77
CA ARG A 263 2.64 -27.62 -7.71
C ARG A 263 1.30 -28.20 -8.14
N THR A 264 0.72 -29.06 -7.29
CA THR A 264 -0.57 -29.72 -7.54
C THR A 264 -1.75 -29.03 -6.85
N PHE A 265 -1.46 -28.00 -6.05
CA PHE A 265 -2.40 -27.14 -5.32
C PHE A 265 -3.50 -27.85 -4.50
N PRO A 266 -3.20 -28.93 -3.74
CA PRO A 266 -4.18 -29.59 -2.87
C PRO A 266 -4.80 -28.66 -1.80
N GLU A 267 -4.08 -27.63 -1.38
CA GLU A 267 -4.52 -26.63 -0.39
C GLU A 267 -5.78 -25.88 -0.82
N ILE A 268 -6.04 -25.75 -2.13
CA ILE A 268 -7.24 -25.11 -2.69
C ILE A 268 -8.51 -25.81 -2.18
N ALA A 269 -8.50 -27.13 -2.05
CA ALA A 269 -9.64 -27.87 -1.52
C ALA A 269 -9.96 -27.48 -0.06
N ALA A 270 -8.94 -27.19 0.75
CA ALA A 270 -9.11 -26.73 2.12
C ALA A 270 -9.57 -25.25 2.17
N ILE A 271 -8.92 -24.37 1.39
CA ILE A 271 -9.21 -22.92 1.33
C ILE A 271 -10.67 -22.65 1.00
N TYR A 272 -11.23 -23.37 0.03
CA TYR A 272 -12.61 -23.20 -0.43
C TYR A 272 -13.57 -24.27 0.13
N GLY A 273 -13.09 -25.12 1.03
CA GLY A 273 -13.87 -26.16 1.70
C GLY A 273 -14.40 -25.72 3.08
N SER A 274 -15.08 -26.64 3.77
CA SER A 274 -15.61 -26.40 5.12
C SER A 274 -14.53 -26.15 6.18
N ASN A 275 -13.28 -26.52 5.89
CA ASN A 275 -12.14 -26.31 6.77
C ASN A 275 -11.84 -24.83 7.00
N MET A 276 -11.98 -23.98 5.97
CA MET A 276 -11.53 -22.59 6.03
C MET A 276 -12.62 -21.55 5.76
N THR A 277 -13.63 -21.86 4.94
CA THR A 277 -14.64 -20.86 4.48
C THR A 277 -15.51 -20.22 5.57
N SER A 278 -15.51 -20.80 6.78
CA SER A 278 -16.13 -20.18 7.95
C SER A 278 -15.39 -18.92 8.40
N SER A 279 -14.05 -18.91 8.31
CA SER A 279 -13.17 -17.83 8.79
C SER A 279 -12.46 -17.07 7.67
N PHE A 280 -12.13 -17.73 6.56
CA PHE A 280 -11.37 -17.17 5.44
C PHE A 280 -12.26 -16.89 4.22
N SER A 281 -11.89 -15.87 3.46
CA SER A 281 -12.60 -15.37 2.28
C SER A 281 -11.92 -15.77 0.97
N GLY A 282 -11.17 -16.88 0.95
CA GLY A 282 -10.38 -17.33 -0.20
C GLY A 282 -8.96 -16.77 -0.22
N GLY A 283 -8.36 -16.65 -1.41
CA GLY A 283 -7.01 -16.10 -1.53
C GLY A 283 -6.43 -16.01 -2.94
N PHE A 284 -5.18 -15.57 -3.02
CA PHE A 284 -4.40 -15.36 -4.25
C PHE A 284 -3.26 -16.37 -4.34
N VAL A 285 -3.17 -17.10 -5.46
CA VAL A 285 -1.99 -17.93 -5.73
C VAL A 285 -0.84 -17.03 -6.20
N TYR A 286 0.34 -17.25 -5.62
CA TYR A 286 1.57 -16.58 -6.02
C TYR A 286 2.31 -17.46 -7.05
N GLU A 287 2.49 -17.06 -8.31
CA GLU A 287 2.06 -15.83 -8.98
C GLU A 287 1.75 -16.08 -10.47
N TYR A 288 1.27 -15.07 -11.20
CA TYR A 288 0.90 -15.22 -12.61
C TYR A 288 2.12 -15.37 -13.52
N VAL A 289 3.11 -14.48 -13.43
CA VAL A 289 4.28 -14.44 -14.34
C VAL A 289 5.38 -15.38 -13.84
N GLU A 290 5.91 -16.23 -14.72
CA GLU A 290 7.09 -17.05 -14.40
C GLU A 290 8.36 -16.19 -14.39
N GLU A 291 8.96 -16.11 -13.21
CA GLU A 291 10.21 -15.43 -12.90
C GLU A 291 11.30 -16.42 -12.43
N PRO A 292 12.55 -15.98 -12.22
CA PRO A 292 13.61 -16.87 -11.71
C PRO A 292 13.31 -17.53 -10.35
N ASN A 293 12.29 -17.06 -9.63
CA ASN A 293 11.79 -17.66 -8.39
C ASN A 293 10.94 -18.93 -8.63
N GLU A 294 10.58 -19.22 -9.90
CA GLU A 294 9.84 -20.40 -10.35
C GLU A 294 8.47 -20.58 -9.64
N TYR A 295 7.69 -19.49 -9.54
CA TYR A 295 6.33 -19.45 -8.97
C TYR A 295 5.22 -19.20 -10.02
N GLY A 296 5.55 -19.00 -11.28
CA GLY A 296 4.63 -18.54 -12.30
C GLY A 296 3.72 -19.60 -12.89
N LEU A 297 2.50 -19.17 -13.21
CA LEU A 297 1.55 -19.95 -14.01
C LEU A 297 1.77 -19.74 -15.53
N VAL A 298 2.31 -18.59 -15.94
CA VAL A 298 2.48 -18.23 -17.35
C VAL A 298 3.87 -17.66 -17.58
N LYS A 299 4.62 -18.28 -18.50
CA LYS A 299 5.85 -17.71 -19.01
C LYS A 299 5.53 -16.68 -20.08
N VAL A 300 5.92 -15.43 -19.85
CA VAL A 300 5.69 -14.31 -20.78
C VAL A 300 6.96 -14.01 -21.58
N SER A 301 6.81 -13.85 -22.89
CA SER A 301 7.87 -13.41 -23.80
C SER A 301 7.29 -12.43 -24.83
N GLY A 302 7.54 -11.15 -24.63
CA GLY A 302 6.96 -10.07 -25.45
C GLY A 302 5.42 -10.14 -25.46
N SER A 303 4.83 -10.32 -26.63
CA SER A 303 3.38 -10.42 -26.82
C SER A 303 2.81 -11.84 -26.62
N THR A 304 3.64 -12.82 -26.24
CA THR A 304 3.24 -14.23 -26.15
C THR A 304 3.30 -14.72 -24.71
N GLY A 305 2.24 -15.41 -24.27
CA GLY A 305 2.21 -16.17 -23.02
C GLY A 305 2.20 -17.68 -23.29
N THR A 306 2.95 -18.44 -22.50
CA THR A 306 2.99 -19.92 -22.54
C THR A 306 2.68 -20.48 -21.17
N LYS A 307 1.71 -21.41 -21.09
CA LYS A 307 1.32 -22.07 -19.84
C LYS A 307 2.47 -22.88 -19.26
N THR A 308 2.71 -22.77 -17.96
CA THR A 308 3.60 -23.69 -17.23
C THR A 308 2.84 -24.98 -16.85
N ALA A 309 3.51 -25.96 -16.25
CA ALA A 309 2.82 -27.15 -15.74
C ALA A 309 1.86 -26.80 -14.59
N ASP A 310 2.24 -25.83 -13.76
CA ASP A 310 1.44 -25.38 -12.61
C ASP A 310 0.11 -24.74 -13.06
N TYR A 311 0.07 -24.12 -14.25
CA TYR A 311 -1.16 -23.57 -14.83
C TYR A 311 -2.30 -24.58 -14.86
N ASP A 312 -2.03 -25.77 -15.42
CA ASP A 312 -3.07 -26.79 -15.62
C ASP A 312 -3.50 -27.41 -14.29
N TYR A 313 -2.56 -27.57 -13.34
CA TYR A 313 -2.88 -28.03 -11.98
C TYR A 313 -3.72 -27.01 -11.22
N PHE A 314 -3.34 -25.73 -11.24
CA PHE A 314 -4.07 -24.65 -10.59
C PHE A 314 -5.49 -24.53 -11.15
N LYS A 315 -5.62 -24.46 -12.48
CA LYS A 315 -6.92 -24.42 -13.18
C LYS A 315 -7.80 -25.59 -12.77
N LYS A 316 -7.25 -26.82 -12.76
CA LYS A 316 -7.98 -28.03 -12.38
C LYS A 316 -8.44 -27.99 -10.92
N ALA A 317 -7.56 -27.59 -10.00
CA ALA A 317 -7.89 -27.49 -8.58
C ALA A 317 -8.95 -26.41 -8.31
N LEU A 318 -8.83 -25.24 -8.93
CA LEU A 318 -9.77 -24.14 -8.76
C LEU A 318 -11.15 -24.42 -9.36
N ALA A 319 -11.22 -25.15 -10.47
CA ALA A 319 -12.46 -25.60 -11.09
C ALA A 319 -13.20 -26.68 -10.26
N ALA A 320 -12.49 -27.41 -9.41
CA ALA A 320 -13.06 -28.47 -8.58
C ALA A 320 -13.78 -27.93 -7.32
N VAL A 321 -13.60 -26.65 -6.97
CA VAL A 321 -14.15 -26.07 -5.74
C VAL A 321 -15.33 -25.13 -5.99
N ASN A 322 -16.36 -25.29 -5.17
CA ASN A 322 -17.54 -24.44 -5.15
C ASN A 322 -17.90 -24.09 -3.69
N PRO A 323 -17.26 -23.05 -3.11
CA PRO A 323 -17.44 -22.72 -1.70
C PRO A 323 -18.90 -22.36 -1.40
N SER A 324 -19.44 -22.89 -0.31
CA SER A 324 -20.79 -22.56 0.15
C SER A 324 -20.76 -21.30 1.00
N GLY A 325 -21.37 -20.22 0.50
CA GLY A 325 -21.48 -18.94 1.21
C GLY A 325 -22.80 -18.75 1.95
N VAL A 326 -22.91 -17.62 2.65
CA VAL A 326 -24.16 -17.12 3.24
C VAL A 326 -24.68 -15.89 2.49
N SER A 327 -25.95 -15.54 2.66
CA SER A 327 -26.47 -14.25 2.19
C SER A 327 -26.15 -13.14 3.20
N MET A 328 -25.89 -11.92 2.74
CA MET A 328 -25.60 -10.77 3.59
C MET A 328 -26.74 -10.49 4.58
N SER A 329 -28.00 -10.66 4.16
CA SER A 329 -29.18 -10.43 4.99
C SER A 329 -29.33 -11.47 6.11
N SER A 330 -28.97 -12.74 5.85
CA SER A 330 -28.99 -13.81 6.85
C SER A 330 -27.75 -13.82 7.76
N TYR A 331 -26.66 -13.18 7.34
CA TYR A 331 -25.41 -13.19 8.09
C TYR A 331 -25.48 -12.26 9.31
N THR A 332 -25.21 -12.83 10.49
CA THR A 332 -25.10 -12.10 11.76
C THR A 332 -23.65 -12.21 12.25
N PRO A 333 -22.87 -11.11 12.24
CA PRO A 333 -21.51 -11.11 12.75
C PRO A 333 -21.46 -11.51 14.23
N SER A 334 -20.54 -12.41 14.59
CA SER A 334 -20.35 -12.89 15.96
C SER A 334 -18.90 -12.85 16.44
N GLY A 335 -17.96 -12.45 15.57
CA GLY A 335 -16.56 -12.28 15.92
C GLY A 335 -16.36 -11.19 16.96
N LYS A 336 -15.17 -11.14 17.54
CA LYS A 336 -14.80 -10.11 18.50
C LYS A 336 -13.54 -9.39 18.06
N GLN A 337 -13.53 -8.10 18.34
CA GLN A 337 -12.34 -7.29 18.30
C GLN A 337 -11.27 -7.84 19.28
N GLN A 338 -10.01 -7.85 18.85
CA GLN A 338 -8.89 -8.25 19.70
C GLN A 338 -8.36 -7.13 20.60
N SER A 339 -7.65 -7.55 21.66
CA SER A 339 -6.89 -6.64 22.52
C SER A 339 -5.49 -6.42 21.96
N CYS A 340 -4.93 -5.21 22.15
CA CYS A 340 -3.57 -4.94 21.69
C CYS A 340 -2.56 -5.80 22.47
N PRO A 341 -1.54 -6.37 21.80
CA PRO A 341 -0.41 -6.97 22.50
C PRO A 341 0.22 -5.97 23.47
N SER A 342 0.67 -6.46 24.62
CA SER A 342 1.50 -5.64 25.51
C SER A 342 2.87 -5.41 24.89
N VAL A 343 3.37 -4.18 24.99
CA VAL A 343 4.76 -3.86 24.59
C VAL A 343 5.72 -4.53 25.57
N SER A 344 6.49 -5.51 25.10
CA SER A 344 7.54 -6.16 25.87
C SER A 344 8.59 -6.79 24.97
N ALA A 345 9.85 -6.72 25.37
CA ALA A 345 10.89 -7.53 24.74
C ALA A 345 10.65 -9.03 24.94
N SER A 346 9.99 -9.42 26.04
CA SER A 346 9.75 -10.83 26.39
C SER A 346 8.70 -11.54 25.51
N ASN A 347 7.89 -10.80 24.77
CA ASN A 347 6.91 -11.34 23.82
C ASN A 347 7.20 -10.87 22.38
N ASN A 348 8.44 -10.45 22.09
CA ASN A 348 8.89 -10.04 20.77
C ASN A 348 8.06 -8.88 20.17
N TRP A 349 7.45 -8.03 21.01
CA TRP A 349 6.54 -6.98 20.55
C TRP A 349 6.89 -5.60 21.10
N ILE A 350 7.28 -4.68 20.23
CA ILE A 350 7.66 -3.31 20.60
C ILE A 350 6.78 -2.23 19.94
N ALA A 351 5.64 -2.58 19.36
CA ALA A 351 4.73 -1.58 18.80
C ALA A 351 3.69 -1.14 19.84
N SER A 352 3.77 0.12 20.27
CA SER A 352 2.74 0.75 21.11
C SER A 352 1.41 0.88 20.36
N SER A 353 0.31 0.89 21.10
CA SER A 353 -1.02 1.20 20.57
C SER A 353 -1.26 2.70 20.38
N SER A 354 -0.39 3.56 20.95
CA SER A 354 -0.36 4.98 20.59
C SER A 354 0.34 5.12 19.25
N LEU A 355 -0.34 5.70 18.27
CA LEU A 355 0.12 5.76 16.87
C LEU A 355 0.73 7.14 16.56
N PRO A 356 1.58 7.24 15.52
CA PRO A 356 1.99 8.53 14.97
C PRO A 356 0.79 9.46 14.68
N PRO A 357 0.92 10.79 14.85
CA PRO A 357 -0.09 11.74 14.43
C PRO A 357 -0.33 11.66 12.92
N SER A 358 -1.50 12.14 12.47
CA SER A 358 -1.78 12.23 11.04
C SER A 358 -0.86 13.27 10.40
N PRO A 359 -0.16 12.93 9.30
CA PRO A 359 0.65 13.90 8.58
C PRO A 359 -0.16 15.11 8.10
N SER A 360 0.42 16.32 8.22
CA SER A 360 -0.18 17.56 7.72
C SER A 360 0.87 18.51 7.14
N ASN A 361 0.71 18.83 5.86
CA ASN A 361 1.51 19.85 5.18
C ASN A 361 1.32 21.24 5.79
N ALA A 362 0.11 21.57 6.25
CA ALA A 362 -0.18 22.85 6.91
C ALA A 362 0.59 23.00 8.23
N THR A 363 0.63 21.96 9.05
CA THR A 363 1.44 21.93 10.29
C THR A 363 2.93 22.08 9.98
N CYS A 364 3.44 21.33 9.01
CA CYS A 364 4.85 21.40 8.63
C CYS A 364 5.24 22.76 8.03
N SER A 365 4.38 23.33 7.19
CA SER A 365 4.59 24.67 6.61
C SER A 365 4.56 25.76 7.68
N CYS A 366 3.67 25.65 8.66
CA CYS A 366 3.62 26.55 9.81
C CYS A 366 4.93 26.49 10.60
N MET A 367 5.42 25.29 10.91
CA MET A 367 6.71 25.09 11.58
C MET A 367 7.87 25.68 10.77
N MET A 368 7.93 25.44 9.46
CA MET A 368 8.99 26.02 8.61
C MET A 368 9.02 27.56 8.64
N ASN A 369 7.88 28.22 8.85
CA ASN A 369 7.80 29.68 8.95
C ASN A 369 8.41 30.26 10.24
N THR A 370 8.67 29.42 11.25
CA THR A 370 9.28 29.82 12.53
C THR A 370 10.78 29.58 12.59
N LEU A 371 11.36 28.94 11.58
CA LEU A 371 12.75 28.51 11.58
C LEU A 371 13.72 29.63 11.15
N THR A 372 14.88 29.69 11.82
CA THR A 372 15.96 30.65 11.51
C THR A 372 17.09 30.01 10.71
N CYS A 373 17.25 28.69 10.76
CA CYS A 373 18.26 27.94 10.03
C CYS A 373 17.60 26.82 9.23
N VAL A 374 17.66 26.89 7.90
CA VAL A 374 16.94 25.96 7.01
C VAL A 374 17.85 25.38 5.94
N SER A 375 17.50 24.18 5.47
CA SER A 375 18.18 23.54 4.34
C SER A 375 18.16 24.42 3.09
N LYS A 376 19.23 24.39 2.29
CA LYS A 376 19.25 25.05 0.98
C LYS A 376 18.49 24.19 -0.03
N GLN A 377 17.75 24.84 -0.93
CA GLN A 377 17.10 24.14 -2.04
C GLN A 377 18.10 23.41 -2.95
N SER A 378 19.32 23.94 -3.08
CA SER A 378 20.43 23.29 -3.80
C SER A 378 20.91 21.99 -3.14
N SER A 379 20.52 21.73 -1.90
CA SER A 379 20.83 20.48 -1.19
C SER A 379 19.83 19.37 -1.51
N MET A 380 18.75 19.66 -2.23
CA MET A 380 17.81 18.66 -2.73
C MET A 380 18.49 17.71 -3.71
N PRO A 381 18.36 16.39 -3.53
CA PRO A 381 18.94 15.44 -4.47
C PRO A 381 18.24 15.52 -5.83
N THR A 382 19.04 15.58 -6.91
CA THR A 382 18.52 15.60 -8.30
C THR A 382 18.72 14.28 -9.03
N SER A 383 19.33 13.30 -8.36
CA SER A 383 19.58 11.96 -8.87
C SER A 383 19.61 10.94 -7.73
N ALA A 384 19.50 9.66 -8.05
CA ALA A 384 19.63 8.59 -7.06
C ALA A 384 21.00 8.58 -6.34
N GLY A 385 22.08 8.96 -7.05
CA GLY A 385 23.40 9.08 -6.46
C GLY A 385 23.51 10.24 -5.46
N ASP A 386 22.83 11.36 -5.74
CA ASP A 386 22.74 12.50 -4.82
C ASP A 386 21.86 12.16 -3.62
N LEU A 387 20.83 11.33 -3.81
CA LEU A 387 19.90 10.91 -2.75
C LEU A 387 20.60 10.16 -1.62
N ALA A 388 21.51 9.24 -1.96
CA ALA A 388 22.29 8.51 -0.95
C ALA A 388 23.17 9.46 -0.12
N LYS A 389 23.84 10.42 -0.77
CA LYS A 389 24.66 11.44 -0.10
C LYS A 389 23.80 12.36 0.76
N PHE A 390 22.67 12.80 0.23
CA PHE A 390 21.69 13.59 0.95
C PHE A 390 21.22 12.89 2.23
N GLY A 391 20.85 11.61 2.14
CA GLY A 391 20.47 10.80 3.29
C GLY A 391 21.59 10.68 4.34
N GLN A 392 22.84 10.54 3.90
CA GLN A 392 24.00 10.53 4.80
C GLN A 392 24.19 11.88 5.51
N SER A 393 24.07 13.01 4.79
CA SER A 393 24.14 14.35 5.39
C SER A 393 23.04 14.57 6.42
N VAL A 394 21.79 14.25 6.09
CA VAL A 394 20.67 14.34 7.03
C VAL A 394 20.93 13.49 8.26
N SER A 395 21.28 12.22 8.08
CA SER A 395 21.58 11.29 9.19
C SER A 395 22.72 11.82 10.09
N SER A 396 23.79 12.35 9.50
CA SER A 396 24.90 12.94 10.25
C SER A 396 24.48 14.15 11.08
N ILE A 397 23.66 15.06 10.51
CA ILE A 397 23.17 16.25 11.22
C ILE A 397 22.30 15.83 12.40
N PHE A 398 21.37 14.90 12.21
CA PHE A 398 20.56 14.34 13.29
C PHE A 398 21.44 13.70 14.38
N GLY A 399 22.42 12.89 13.99
CA GLY A 399 23.32 12.21 14.94
C GLY A 399 24.13 13.17 15.81
N ILE A 400 24.62 14.27 15.24
CA ILE A 400 25.40 15.29 15.97
C ILE A 400 24.49 16.11 16.87
N VAL A 401 23.43 16.70 16.30
CA VAL A 401 22.61 17.68 17.03
C VAL A 401 21.78 16.99 18.09
N CYS A 402 21.10 15.89 17.76
CA CYS A 402 20.19 15.22 18.70
C CYS A 402 20.91 14.50 19.85
N GLY A 403 22.24 14.42 19.82
CA GLY A 403 23.06 13.99 20.96
C GLY A 403 23.21 15.06 22.05
N THR A 404 22.88 16.33 21.75
CA THR A 404 23.05 17.47 22.67
C THR A 404 21.78 18.30 22.83
N VAL A 405 20.92 18.30 21.82
CA VAL A 405 19.65 19.04 21.78
C VAL A 405 18.48 18.05 21.77
N ASP A 406 17.38 18.39 22.45
CA ASP A 406 16.18 17.56 22.47
C ASP A 406 15.45 17.61 21.12
N CYS A 407 15.61 16.55 20.31
CA CYS A 407 14.92 16.39 19.04
C CYS A 407 13.53 15.75 19.15
N GLY A 408 12.92 15.70 20.34
CA GLY A 408 11.64 15.05 20.59
C GLY A 408 10.50 15.56 19.69
N ALA A 409 10.49 16.84 19.32
CA ALA A 409 9.44 17.44 18.48
C ALA A 409 9.39 16.89 17.05
N VAL A 410 10.51 16.39 16.52
CA VAL A 410 10.63 15.82 15.15
C VAL A 410 10.94 14.32 15.17
N SER A 411 10.91 13.68 16.33
CA SER A 411 11.27 12.27 16.49
C SER A 411 10.06 11.41 16.85
N GLY A 412 10.14 10.11 16.56
CA GLY A 412 9.10 9.15 16.87
C GLY A 412 9.69 7.89 17.49
N ASN A 413 9.02 7.33 18.49
CA ASN A 413 9.43 6.11 19.17
C ASN A 413 8.23 5.17 19.34
N ALA A 414 8.19 4.13 18.49
CA ALA A 414 7.09 3.17 18.49
C ALA A 414 6.99 2.33 19.77
N THR A 415 8.10 2.12 20.49
CA THR A 415 8.10 1.38 21.77
C THR A 415 7.38 2.16 22.86
N THR A 416 7.68 3.44 23.00
CA THR A 416 7.06 4.30 24.02
C THR A 416 5.74 4.92 23.56
N GLY A 417 5.43 4.86 22.26
CA GLY A 417 4.26 5.52 21.68
C GLY A 417 4.35 7.04 21.69
N LYS A 418 5.57 7.59 21.77
CA LYS A 418 5.81 9.04 21.80
C LYS A 418 6.25 9.51 20.44
N TYR A 419 5.52 10.46 19.89
CA TYR A 419 5.77 11.06 18.59
C TYR A 419 5.68 12.57 18.73
N GLY A 420 6.70 13.27 18.23
CA GLY A 420 6.72 14.71 18.21
C GLY A 420 5.66 15.30 17.26
N LYS A 421 5.24 16.53 17.55
CA LYS A 421 4.24 17.26 16.74
C LYS A 421 4.64 17.49 15.28
N TYR A 422 5.92 17.32 14.94
CA TYR A 422 6.50 17.47 13.61
C TYR A 422 7.18 16.18 13.11
N SER A 423 6.98 15.04 13.77
CA SER A 423 7.66 13.78 13.41
C SER A 423 7.28 13.24 12.02
N PHE A 424 6.14 13.68 11.50
CA PHE A 424 5.60 13.33 10.17
C PHE A 424 5.97 14.33 9.08
N CYS A 425 6.70 15.40 9.39
CA CYS A 425 7.16 16.31 8.36
C CYS A 425 8.22 15.63 7.50
N ASP A 426 8.41 16.14 6.28
CA ASP A 426 9.38 15.53 5.38
C ASP A 426 10.81 15.63 5.96
N PRO A 427 11.76 14.79 5.49
CA PRO A 427 13.11 14.78 6.02
C PRO A 427 13.82 16.15 6.01
N LEU A 428 13.53 17.01 5.03
CA LEU A 428 14.13 18.34 4.91
C LEU A 428 13.56 19.34 5.91
N GLN A 429 12.26 19.27 6.13
CA GLN A 429 11.59 20.08 7.13
C GLN A 429 12.07 19.70 8.54
N ARG A 430 12.15 18.39 8.82
CA ARG A 430 12.63 17.89 10.12
C ARG A 430 14.09 18.25 10.36
N VAL A 431 14.98 18.06 9.39
CA VAL A 431 16.40 18.46 9.56
C VAL A 431 16.54 19.98 9.69
N SER A 432 15.70 20.78 9.01
CA SER A 432 15.71 22.24 9.18
C SER A 432 15.33 22.65 10.61
N TRP A 433 14.33 21.99 11.20
CA TRP A 433 13.99 22.19 12.60
C TRP A 433 15.18 21.87 13.52
N VAL A 434 15.82 20.71 13.31
CA VAL A 434 17.01 20.30 14.09
C VAL A 434 18.15 21.31 13.97
N MET A 435 18.44 21.80 12.77
CA MET A 435 19.49 22.79 12.53
C MET A 435 19.15 24.15 13.17
N THR A 436 17.87 24.53 13.23
CA THR A 436 17.42 25.73 13.94
C THR A 436 17.64 25.60 15.44
N GLU A 437 17.30 24.46 16.04
CA GLU A 437 17.54 24.26 17.48
C GLU A 437 19.03 24.26 17.82
N TRP A 438 19.88 23.65 16.97
CA TRP A 438 21.32 23.77 17.09
C TRP A 438 21.80 25.22 17.00
N TYR A 439 21.35 25.97 16.00
CA TYR A 439 21.75 27.36 15.81
C TYR A 439 21.39 28.23 17.02
N ASN A 440 20.21 28.00 17.61
CA ASN A 440 19.76 28.64 18.84
C ASN A 440 20.62 28.27 20.05
N ASP A 441 20.93 26.97 20.23
CA ASP A 441 21.82 26.48 21.30
C ASP A 441 23.22 27.10 21.22
N GLN A 442 23.74 27.24 19.99
CA GLN A 442 24.99 27.93 19.70
C GLN A 442 24.89 29.46 19.79
N ARG A 443 23.79 30.01 20.32
CA ARG A 443 23.55 31.45 20.48
C ARG A 443 23.68 32.24 19.19
N ASN A 444 23.26 31.66 18.08
CA ASN A 444 23.24 32.27 16.76
C ASN A 444 24.62 32.70 16.24
N VAL A 445 25.70 32.05 16.69
CA VAL A 445 27.08 32.35 16.24
C VAL A 445 27.22 32.19 14.72
N ASP A 446 27.90 33.15 14.09
CA ASP A 446 28.18 33.12 12.65
C ASP A 446 28.84 31.80 12.23
N GLY A 447 28.28 31.17 11.19
CA GLY A 447 28.74 29.87 10.67
C GLY A 447 28.12 28.64 11.32
N ALA A 448 27.48 28.76 12.50
CA ALA A 448 26.86 27.60 13.17
C ALA A 448 25.68 26.98 12.40
N CYS A 449 25.06 27.74 11.48
CA CYS A 449 24.00 27.27 10.60
C CYS A 449 24.50 26.72 9.24
N ASP A 450 25.80 26.72 8.96
CA ASP A 450 26.27 26.40 7.60
C ASP A 450 26.17 24.90 7.28
N PHE A 451 26.53 24.02 8.23
CA PHE A 451 26.53 22.55 8.08
C PHE A 451 27.20 22.09 6.77
N ASP A 452 28.44 22.50 6.54
CA ASP A 452 29.21 22.24 5.31
C ASP A 452 28.47 22.70 4.05
N GLY A 453 27.87 23.89 4.14
CA GLY A 453 27.06 24.48 3.09
C GLY A 453 25.67 23.87 2.91
N PHE A 454 25.23 22.91 3.72
CA PHE A 454 23.89 22.30 3.62
C PHE A 454 22.76 23.27 3.92
N ALA A 455 22.99 24.23 4.83
CA ALA A 455 21.97 25.12 5.36
C ALA A 455 22.33 26.61 5.27
N LYS A 456 21.33 27.46 5.50
CA LYS A 456 21.43 28.92 5.48
C LYS A 456 20.54 29.55 6.53
N VAL A 457 20.98 30.71 7.03
CA VAL A 457 20.17 31.56 7.90
C VAL A 457 19.08 32.25 7.08
N VAL A 458 17.86 32.30 7.62
CA VAL A 458 16.70 32.99 7.02
C VAL A 458 15.98 33.82 8.09
N SER A 459 15.25 34.85 7.63
CA SER A 459 14.37 35.62 8.52
C SER A 459 13.09 34.84 8.80
N VAL A 460 12.71 34.75 10.08
CA VAL A 460 11.45 34.13 10.49
C VAL A 460 10.25 34.92 9.98
N LYS A 461 9.18 34.22 9.64
CA LYS A 461 7.88 34.82 9.28
C LYS A 461 6.91 34.82 10.46
N SER A 462 7.11 33.94 11.43
CA SER A 462 6.42 33.91 12.73
C SER A 462 7.43 33.60 13.83
N THR A 463 7.20 34.11 15.04
CA THR A 463 8.03 33.80 16.21
C THR A 463 7.38 32.77 17.14
N ASP A 464 6.15 32.38 16.85
CA ASP A 464 5.37 31.42 17.63
C ASP A 464 4.94 30.24 16.77
N ASP A 465 5.11 29.03 17.31
CA ASP A 465 4.74 27.75 16.71
C ASP A 465 3.59 27.06 17.46
N SER A 466 3.04 27.70 18.49
CA SER A 466 2.02 27.13 19.39
C SER A 466 0.74 26.71 18.63
N SER A 467 0.36 27.46 17.60
CA SER A 467 -0.81 27.19 16.76
C SER A 467 -0.54 26.22 15.61
N CYS A 468 0.71 25.77 15.41
CA CYS A 468 1.04 24.94 14.25
C CYS A 468 0.40 23.55 14.35
N SER A 469 0.32 22.97 15.55
CA SER A 469 -0.30 21.65 15.77
C SER A 469 -1.80 21.61 15.45
N ASP A 470 -2.48 22.76 15.45
CA ASP A 470 -3.92 22.87 15.17
C ASP A 470 -4.22 23.02 13.68
N GLN A 471 -3.20 23.23 12.85
CA GLN A 471 -3.35 23.33 11.41
C GLN A 471 -3.73 21.97 10.82
N LYS A 472 -4.62 21.99 9.83
CA LYS A 472 -5.08 20.78 9.16
C LYS A 472 -5.07 21.01 7.65
N ASP A 473 -4.71 19.97 6.92
CA ASP A 473 -4.82 19.96 5.47
C ASP A 473 -6.31 19.91 5.09
N ASP A 474 -6.68 20.60 4.01
CA ASP A 474 -8.00 20.43 3.42
C ASP A 474 -8.02 19.10 2.64
N PRO A 475 -8.86 18.11 3.04
CA PRO A 475 -8.94 16.81 2.39
C PRO A 475 -9.34 16.88 0.91
N GLN A 476 -9.91 18.01 0.47
CA GLN A 476 -10.32 18.22 -0.92
C GLN A 476 -9.27 18.97 -1.75
N SER A 477 -8.25 19.56 -1.14
CA SER A 477 -7.27 20.41 -1.82
C SER A 477 -5.98 19.67 -2.22
N SER A 478 -6.07 18.44 -2.73
CA SER A 478 -4.91 17.69 -3.25
C SER A 478 -4.33 18.31 -4.54
N LYS A 479 -3.91 19.58 -4.46
CA LYS A 479 -2.89 20.14 -5.33
C LYS A 479 -1.57 19.79 -4.68
N GLY A 480 -0.76 19.00 -5.38
CA GLY A 480 0.65 18.80 -5.03
C GLY A 480 1.38 20.14 -4.89
N PRO A 481 2.61 20.15 -4.35
CA PRO A 481 3.31 21.37 -3.96
C PRO A 481 3.30 22.38 -5.11
N SER A 482 2.67 23.53 -4.86
CA SER A 482 2.63 24.66 -5.79
C SER A 482 4.07 25.10 -6.05
N SER A 483 4.50 24.99 -7.30
CA SER A 483 5.63 25.76 -7.80
C SER A 483 5.17 27.21 -7.89
N ASP A 484 5.64 28.05 -6.96
CA ASP A 484 5.51 29.51 -7.04
C ASP A 484 6.14 29.98 -8.36
N LYS A 485 5.31 30.24 -9.36
CA LYS A 485 5.73 31.01 -10.54
C LYS A 485 5.55 32.48 -10.20
N GLY A 486 6.68 33.14 -9.99
CA GLY A 486 6.77 34.58 -9.86
C GLY A 486 6.10 35.28 -11.05
N ASP A 487 5.29 36.25 -10.70
CA ASP A 487 4.58 37.17 -11.57
C ASP A 487 5.57 37.97 -12.43
N SER A 488 5.37 38.01 -13.75
CA SER A 488 5.99 39.05 -14.58
C SER A 488 5.10 39.43 -15.76
N SER A 489 4.94 40.75 -15.86
CA SER A 489 4.10 41.55 -16.70
C SER A 489 4.22 41.34 -18.22
N SER A 490 3.09 41.61 -18.88
CA SER A 490 2.86 41.73 -20.33
C SER A 490 3.85 42.58 -21.11
N SER A 491 4.34 42.06 -22.25
CA SER A 491 4.47 42.83 -23.49
C SER A 491 4.48 41.92 -24.73
N SER A 492 3.78 42.34 -25.77
CA SER A 492 3.58 41.68 -27.06
C SER A 492 4.80 41.74 -27.98
N SER A 493 5.13 40.64 -28.70
CA SER A 493 5.19 40.59 -30.18
C SER A 493 5.92 39.35 -30.73
N SER A 494 5.38 38.85 -31.85
CA SER A 494 6.04 38.16 -32.97
C SER A 494 6.58 36.74 -32.83
N ALA A 495 6.03 35.86 -33.69
CA ALA A 495 6.35 34.46 -33.85
C ALA A 495 7.76 34.19 -34.43
N ALA A 496 8.46 33.19 -33.87
CA ALA A 496 9.46 32.39 -34.58
C ALA A 496 9.56 30.99 -33.97
N LYS A 497 9.52 29.96 -34.83
CA LYS A 497 9.72 28.54 -34.50
C LYS A 497 11.15 28.29 -33.98
N ILE A 498 11.30 27.58 -32.86
CA ILE A 498 12.51 26.80 -32.54
C ILE A 498 12.11 25.45 -31.89
N LEU A 499 12.69 24.38 -32.44
CA LEU A 499 12.71 23.00 -31.94
C LEU A 499 13.52 22.90 -30.65
N GLY A 500 13.11 22.04 -29.71
CA GLY A 500 14.03 21.41 -28.77
C GLY A 500 13.55 21.32 -27.32
N GLY A 501 13.29 20.09 -26.89
CA GLY A 501 13.58 19.55 -25.54
C GLY A 501 13.14 20.37 -24.32
N ALA A 502 11.98 20.02 -23.77
CA ALA A 502 11.72 20.19 -22.34
C ALA A 502 12.04 18.85 -21.64
N PRO A 503 12.93 18.80 -20.64
CA PRO A 503 13.05 17.63 -19.80
C PRO A 503 11.78 17.58 -18.93
N SER A 504 11.08 16.45 -19.00
CA SER A 504 10.01 16.11 -18.07
C SER A 504 10.64 16.00 -16.68
N MET A 505 10.36 16.97 -15.81
CA MET A 505 10.70 16.91 -14.38
C MET A 505 9.83 15.82 -13.75
N ALA A 506 10.33 14.59 -13.75
CA ALA A 506 9.83 13.53 -12.89
C ALA A 506 10.09 13.96 -11.44
N ALA A 507 9.03 14.00 -10.64
CA ALA A 507 9.14 14.15 -9.21
C ALA A 507 9.93 12.94 -8.68
N LEU A 508 11.18 13.18 -8.28
CA LEU A 508 12.03 12.20 -7.60
C LEU A 508 11.53 12.11 -6.16
N SER A 509 10.75 11.07 -5.87
CA SER A 509 10.35 10.69 -4.53
C SER A 509 11.40 9.74 -3.91
N VAL A 510 11.50 9.80 -2.58
CA VAL A 510 12.71 9.55 -1.78
C VAL A 510 12.72 8.13 -1.23
N SER A 511 13.80 7.38 -1.47
CA SER A 511 14.17 6.20 -0.67
C SER A 511 15.68 6.17 -0.40
N VAL A 512 16.06 6.23 0.87
CA VAL A 512 17.44 5.97 1.32
C VAL A 512 17.56 4.47 1.58
N VAL A 513 18.19 3.74 0.66
CA VAL A 513 18.60 2.34 0.84
C VAL A 513 20.00 2.34 1.44
N LEU A 514 20.13 1.97 2.71
CA LEU A 514 21.42 1.59 3.28
C LEU A 514 21.58 0.07 3.07
N ALA A 515 22.18 -0.31 1.95
CA ALA A 515 22.57 -1.70 1.72
C ALA A 515 23.80 -2.03 2.58
N MET A 516 23.69 -3.03 3.47
CA MET A 516 24.82 -3.90 3.78
C MET A 516 24.34 -5.35 3.87
N LEU A 517 24.95 -6.15 2.99
CA LEU A 517 24.91 -7.61 2.92
C LEU A 517 25.14 -8.23 4.31
N THR A 518 24.30 -9.18 4.73
CA THR A 518 24.65 -10.62 4.80
C THR A 518 23.56 -11.47 5.46
N SER A 519 23.31 -12.62 4.84
CA SER A 519 22.83 -13.89 5.42
C SER A 519 21.33 -14.06 5.67
N THR A 520 20.59 -14.28 4.58
CA THR A 520 19.52 -15.29 4.53
C THR A 520 20.15 -16.68 4.52
N LEU A 521 19.80 -17.52 5.51
CA LEU A 521 19.83 -18.97 5.46
C LEU A 521 19.02 -19.51 6.66
N LEU A 522 17.70 -19.61 6.47
CA LEU A 522 16.85 -20.78 6.71
C LEU A 522 15.37 -20.39 6.56
#